data_AF-A0A924GC10-F1
#
_entry.id   AF-A0A924GC10-F1
#
_cell.length_a   1.000
_cell.length_b   1.000
_cell.length_c   1.000
_cell.angle_alpha   90.00
_cell.angle_beta   90.00
_cell.angle_gamma   90.00
#
_symmetry.space_group_name_H-M   'P 1'
#
loop_
_entity.id
_entity.type
_entity.pdbx_description
1 polymer ?
#
loop_
_entity_poly.entity_id
_entity_poly.type
_entity_poly.pdbx_seq_one_letter_code
_entity_poly.pdbx_strand_id
1 'polypeptide(L)'
;QLVGKLEGIPGRVRDVANRGQLTSTIRDLELLIMGDTGRSVIENAKQQLKMLRSISDALDGVTATGAAAGSASVVTTSDHTRRSLLTLDVTGQGRAAIVLGDLATADYVTYLVPGMFFTIENQMGDWVGAAGRLYDEQLEWLDYFGSSGGSTAGSDRDPKTVATVAWIGYHTPNLTNVGGIQNADEGRDALASAIKGLQSIRSGDEPYVTVVAHSYGSTAALMALTEYDFEVDALALVGSPGSAAKSVAELHVRDANVFVGEAPWDPIPNSAYFGSDPGSASYGAKVLGVTGAADTITGARLLGSSGHNEYFSPGTESMRNFALISIGKGQFVTGGAPVVMAKAYGSSK
;
A
#
# COMPACT_ATOMS: atom_id res chain seq x y z
N GLN A 1 -7.79 17.35 18.26
CA GLN A 1 -7.38 17.49 16.85
C GLN A 1 -5.86 17.45 16.67
N LEU A 2 -5.06 18.19 17.46
CA LEU A 2 -3.61 18.29 17.21
C LEU A 2 -2.81 16.96 17.28
N VAL A 3 -3.22 16.01 18.12
CA VAL A 3 -2.44 14.77 18.38
C VAL A 3 -2.56 13.71 17.28
N GLY A 4 -3.69 13.65 16.57
CA GLY A 4 -3.99 12.56 15.61
C GLY A 4 -3.12 12.57 14.34
N LYS A 5 -2.59 13.76 13.99
CA LYS A 5 -1.71 13.98 12.83
C LYS A 5 -0.21 13.85 13.16
N LEU A 6 0.16 13.65 14.42
CA LEU A 6 1.57 13.63 14.83
C LEU A 6 2.17 12.24 14.68
N GLU A 7 3.14 12.12 13.78
CA GLU A 7 4.03 10.96 13.72
C GLU A 7 4.85 10.86 15.01
N GLY A 8 5.25 9.63 15.39
CA GLY A 8 5.96 9.40 16.65
C GLY A 8 5.09 9.34 17.91
N ILE A 9 3.76 9.43 17.77
CA ILE A 9 2.79 9.19 18.85
C ILE A 9 2.20 7.77 18.75
N PRO A 10 2.01 7.03 19.87
CA PRO A 10 1.47 5.67 19.83
C PRO A 10 0.17 5.56 19.03
N GLY A 11 0.08 4.54 18.16
CA GLY A 11 -1.03 4.35 17.23
C GLY A 11 -2.41 4.36 17.89
N ARG A 12 -2.55 3.78 19.08
CA ARG A 12 -3.82 3.80 19.85
C ARG A 12 -4.30 5.21 20.19
N VAL A 13 -3.38 6.14 20.47
CA VAL A 13 -3.70 7.53 20.82
C VAL A 13 -4.16 8.27 19.57
N ARG A 14 -3.48 8.02 18.44
CA ARG A 14 -3.85 8.56 17.13
C ARG A 14 -5.21 8.05 16.67
N ASP A 15 -5.47 6.74 16.82
CA ASP A 15 -6.75 6.12 16.48
C ASP A 15 -7.92 6.79 17.21
N VAL A 16 -7.86 6.91 18.54
CA VAL A 16 -8.90 7.57 19.34
C VAL A 16 -9.09 9.03 18.90
N ALA A 17 -8.00 9.77 18.71
CA ALA A 17 -8.07 11.17 18.32
C ALA A 17 -8.66 11.35 16.90
N ASN A 18 -8.25 10.52 15.95
CA ASN A 18 -8.69 10.59 14.57
C ASN A 18 -10.13 10.11 14.40
N ARG A 19 -10.54 9.01 15.06
CA ARG A 19 -11.94 8.57 15.06
C ARG A 19 -12.86 9.60 15.68
N GLY A 20 -12.45 10.22 16.80
CA GLY A 20 -13.20 11.32 17.41
C GLY A 20 -13.37 12.51 16.45
N GLN A 21 -12.30 12.90 15.74
CA GLN A 21 -12.38 13.94 14.71
C GLN A 21 -13.31 13.52 13.56
N LEU A 22 -13.15 12.32 13.02
CA LEU A 22 -13.96 11.78 11.93
C LEU A 22 -15.46 11.87 12.25
N THR A 23 -15.87 11.30 13.40
CA THR A 23 -17.27 11.30 13.84
C THR A 23 -17.81 12.72 14.03
N SER A 24 -17.02 13.61 14.66
CA SER A 24 -17.44 15.00 14.87
C SER A 24 -17.63 15.75 13.54
N THR A 25 -16.71 15.59 12.60
CA THR A 25 -16.76 16.28 11.30
C THR A 25 -17.90 15.74 10.43
N ILE A 26 -18.15 14.43 10.43
CA ILE A 26 -19.32 13.84 9.75
C ILE A 26 -20.62 14.48 10.28
N ARG A 27 -20.79 14.53 11.60
CA ARG A 27 -21.97 15.12 12.22
C ARG A 27 -22.14 16.60 11.87
N ASP A 28 -21.06 17.37 11.91
CA ASP A 28 -21.10 18.80 11.61
C ASP A 28 -21.48 19.04 10.13
N LEU A 29 -20.99 18.21 9.21
CA LEU A 29 -21.37 18.26 7.79
C LEU A 29 -22.84 17.89 7.56
N GLU A 30 -23.35 16.87 8.27
CA GLU A 30 -24.76 16.49 8.19
C GLU A 30 -25.68 17.64 8.65
N LEU A 31 -25.34 18.29 9.76
CA LEU A 31 -26.07 19.47 10.24
C LEU A 31 -26.00 20.64 9.25
N LEU A 32 -24.83 20.87 8.64
CA LEU A 32 -24.65 21.91 7.63
C LEU A 32 -25.52 21.67 6.38
N ILE A 33 -25.63 20.41 5.94
CA ILE A 33 -26.44 20.01 4.78
C ILE A 33 -27.94 20.17 5.06
N MET A 34 -28.39 19.97 6.30
CA MET A 34 -29.79 20.11 6.70
C MET A 34 -30.23 21.56 6.94
N GLY A 35 -29.29 22.50 7.07
CA GLY A 35 -29.57 23.92 7.32
C GLY A 35 -29.87 24.74 6.06
N ASP A 36 -30.33 25.98 6.25
CA ASP A 36 -30.60 26.96 5.18
C ASP A 36 -29.32 27.61 4.63
N THR A 37 -28.35 26.80 4.20
CA THR A 37 -27.08 27.28 3.63
C THR A 37 -27.15 27.35 2.09
N GLY A 38 -26.32 28.19 1.47
CA GLY A 38 -26.24 28.29 0.00
C GLY A 38 -25.86 26.96 -0.69
N ARG A 39 -26.43 26.74 -1.88
CA ARG A 39 -26.30 25.49 -2.64
C ARG A 39 -24.86 25.00 -2.84
N SER A 40 -23.92 25.90 -3.13
CA SER A 40 -22.50 25.54 -3.34
C SER A 40 -21.84 25.00 -2.06
N VAL A 41 -22.19 25.55 -0.90
CA VAL A 41 -21.69 25.08 0.39
C VAL A 41 -22.22 23.68 0.68
N ILE A 42 -23.51 23.43 0.40
CA ILE A 42 -24.13 22.12 0.58
C ILE A 42 -23.47 21.07 -0.32
N GLU A 43 -23.21 21.37 -1.59
CA GLU A 43 -22.57 20.40 -2.49
C GLU A 43 -21.13 20.09 -2.07
N ASN A 44 -20.35 21.09 -1.64
CA ASN A 44 -19.01 20.86 -1.07
C ASN A 44 -19.09 20.00 0.22
N ALA A 45 -20.07 20.27 1.08
CA ALA A 45 -20.28 19.51 2.31
C ALA A 45 -20.64 18.04 2.02
N LYS A 46 -21.49 17.79 1.01
CA LYS A 46 -21.83 16.42 0.57
C LYS A 46 -20.60 15.68 0.05
N GLN A 47 -19.76 16.35 -0.72
CA GLN A 47 -18.53 15.76 -1.25
C GLN A 47 -17.57 15.36 -0.12
N GLN A 48 -17.35 16.27 0.83
CA GLN A 48 -16.53 15.98 2.00
C GLN A 48 -17.15 14.88 2.87
N LEU A 49 -18.47 14.88 3.05
CA LEU A 49 -19.18 13.85 3.80
C LEU A 49 -19.01 12.47 3.16
N LYS A 50 -19.10 12.37 1.83
CA LYS A 50 -18.86 11.12 1.09
C LYS A 50 -17.43 10.61 1.30
N MET A 51 -16.45 11.50 1.24
CA MET A 51 -15.05 11.18 1.53
C MET A 51 -14.86 10.61 2.95
N LEU A 52 -15.44 11.27 3.96
CA LEU A 52 -15.30 10.82 5.36
C LEU A 52 -16.07 9.53 5.64
N ARG A 53 -17.23 9.33 5.00
CA ARG A 53 -17.98 8.07 5.10
C ARG A 53 -17.20 6.90 4.48
N SER A 54 -16.49 7.12 3.38
CA SER A 54 -15.58 6.10 2.81
C SER A 54 -14.54 5.61 3.82
N ILE A 55 -13.99 6.51 4.66
CA ILE A 55 -13.09 6.14 5.77
C ILE A 55 -13.85 5.35 6.84
N SER A 56 -15.03 5.83 7.26
CA SER A 56 -15.84 5.16 8.29
C SER A 56 -16.22 3.74 7.88
N ASP A 57 -16.74 3.56 6.66
CA ASP A 57 -17.15 2.28 6.12
C ASP A 57 -15.96 1.31 6.06
N ALA A 58 -14.81 1.78 5.60
CA ALA A 58 -13.59 0.99 5.56
C ALA A 58 -13.08 0.59 6.96
N LEU A 59 -13.25 1.44 7.99
CA LEU A 59 -12.91 1.12 9.38
C LEU A 59 -13.85 0.10 10.01
N ASP A 60 -15.11 0.07 9.59
CA ASP A 60 -16.13 -0.87 10.07
C ASP A 60 -16.07 -2.22 9.34
N GLY A 61 -15.16 -2.37 8.37
CA GLY A 61 -15.03 -3.57 7.55
C GLY A 61 -16.14 -3.72 6.50
N VAL A 62 -16.81 -2.62 6.14
CA VAL A 62 -17.82 -2.61 5.09
C VAL A 62 -17.11 -2.48 3.74
N THR A 63 -16.89 -3.61 3.07
CA THR A 63 -16.39 -3.60 1.69
C THR A 63 -17.55 -3.52 0.71
N ALA A 64 -17.59 -2.48 -0.13
CA ALA A 64 -18.45 -2.45 -1.31
C ALA A 64 -17.87 -3.35 -2.40
N THR A 65 -18.06 -4.67 -2.30
CA THR A 65 -17.72 -5.57 -3.41
C THR A 65 -18.74 -5.38 -4.53
N GLY A 66 -18.37 -4.78 -5.66
CA GLY A 66 -19.31 -4.68 -6.78
C GLY A 66 -18.94 -3.92 -8.06
N ALA A 67 -17.76 -3.33 -8.21
CA ALA A 67 -17.46 -2.57 -9.45
C ALA A 67 -17.05 -3.44 -10.65
N ALA A 68 -16.81 -4.75 -10.48
CA ALA A 68 -16.29 -5.62 -11.55
C ALA A 68 -17.33 -6.53 -12.25
N ALA A 69 -18.59 -6.60 -11.80
CA ALA A 69 -19.63 -7.34 -12.52
C ALA A 69 -21.02 -6.80 -12.12
N GLY A 70 -21.78 -6.32 -13.11
CA GLY A 70 -23.08 -5.69 -12.89
C GLY A 70 -24.09 -6.63 -12.23
N SER A 71 -24.20 -6.56 -10.90
CA SER A 71 -25.32 -7.01 -10.06
C SER A 71 -25.00 -6.62 -8.61
N ALA A 72 -25.58 -5.53 -8.10
CA ALA A 72 -25.34 -5.07 -6.74
C ALA A 72 -26.06 -5.98 -5.71
N SER A 73 -25.29 -6.85 -5.06
CA SER A 73 -25.64 -7.42 -3.77
C SER A 73 -24.52 -7.06 -2.80
N VAL A 74 -24.78 -6.10 -1.92
CA VAL A 74 -23.85 -5.73 -0.84
C VAL A 74 -23.93 -6.84 0.20
N VAL A 75 -22.97 -7.76 0.19
CA VAL A 75 -22.81 -8.72 1.28
C VAL A 75 -21.87 -8.09 2.30
N THR A 76 -22.40 -7.70 3.46
CA THR A 76 -21.58 -7.22 4.58
C THR A 76 -21.02 -8.41 5.34
N THR A 77 -19.80 -8.83 5.02
CA THR A 77 -19.02 -9.74 5.88
C THR A 77 -18.08 -8.91 6.75
N SER A 78 -18.33 -8.81 8.06
CA SER A 78 -17.33 -8.25 8.98
C SER A 78 -16.23 -9.30 9.18
N ASP A 79 -15.04 -9.09 8.62
CA ASP A 79 -13.87 -9.78 9.14
C ASP A 79 -13.62 -9.27 10.57
N HIS A 80 -13.21 -10.13 11.50
CA HIS A 80 -12.94 -9.72 12.88
C HIS A 80 -11.59 -8.99 13.01
N THR A 81 -11.03 -8.49 11.90
CA THR A 81 -9.71 -7.88 11.87
C THR A 81 -9.75 -6.51 12.51
N ARG A 82 -8.89 -6.31 13.51
CA ARG A 82 -8.77 -5.03 14.22
C ARG A 82 -8.28 -3.95 13.25
N ARG A 83 -9.03 -2.86 13.16
CA ARG A 83 -8.71 -1.69 12.32
C ARG A 83 -8.46 -0.44 13.15
N SER A 84 -7.40 0.31 12.84
CA SER A 84 -7.07 1.57 13.51
C SER A 84 -6.83 2.70 12.50
N LEU A 85 -7.30 3.91 12.79
CA LEU A 85 -7.13 5.10 11.96
C LEU A 85 -5.89 5.89 12.38
N LEU A 86 -4.77 5.67 11.71
CA LEU A 86 -3.48 6.26 12.05
C LEU A 86 -3.35 7.72 11.60
N THR A 87 -3.84 8.04 10.40
CA THR A 87 -3.80 9.39 9.83
C THR A 87 -5.19 9.82 9.42
N LEU A 88 -5.54 11.08 9.68
CA LEU A 88 -6.74 11.72 9.17
C LEU A 88 -6.46 13.19 8.82
N ASP A 89 -6.58 13.51 7.54
CA ASP A 89 -6.80 14.87 7.06
C ASP A 89 -8.16 14.94 6.38
N VAL A 90 -9.02 15.81 6.90
CA VAL A 90 -10.39 15.99 6.41
C VAL A 90 -10.49 17.08 5.34
N THR A 91 -9.39 17.75 5.01
CA THR A 91 -9.36 18.90 4.11
C THR A 91 -8.99 18.50 2.67
N GLY A 92 -9.52 19.21 1.68
CA GLY A 92 -9.18 18.97 0.27
C GLY A 92 -9.53 17.54 -0.19
N GLN A 93 -8.56 16.85 -0.81
CA GLN A 93 -8.72 15.44 -1.20
C GLN A 93 -8.54 14.48 0.00
N GLY A 94 -8.17 15.03 1.16
CA GLY A 94 -7.93 14.32 2.40
C GLY A 94 -6.67 13.46 2.38
N ARG A 95 -6.33 12.94 3.56
CA ARG A 95 -5.31 11.89 3.76
C ARG A 95 -5.81 10.92 4.81
N ALA A 96 -5.59 9.63 4.61
CA ALA A 96 -5.99 8.60 5.56
C ALA A 96 -5.00 7.44 5.55
N ALA A 97 -4.77 6.87 6.72
CA ALA A 97 -4.02 5.62 6.85
C ALA A 97 -4.76 4.70 7.80
N ILE A 98 -5.22 3.56 7.29
CA ILE A 98 -5.92 2.54 8.09
C ILE A 98 -4.98 1.35 8.26
N VAL A 99 -4.78 0.98 9.51
CA VAL A 99 -4.00 -0.20 9.91
C VAL A 99 -4.95 -1.37 10.07
N LEU A 100 -4.60 -2.53 9.52
CA LEU A 100 -5.15 -3.82 9.89
C LEU A 100 -4.11 -4.55 10.76
N GLY A 101 -4.49 -5.00 11.96
CA GLY A 101 -3.56 -5.55 12.95
C GLY A 101 -3.19 -4.55 14.06
N ASP A 102 -2.06 -4.77 14.74
CA ASP A 102 -1.57 -3.89 15.82
C ASP A 102 -0.12 -3.45 15.59
N LEU A 103 0.09 -2.19 15.18
CA LEU A 103 1.42 -1.60 14.99
C LEU A 103 2.28 -1.56 16.26
N ALA A 104 1.68 -1.67 17.45
CA ALA A 104 2.44 -1.62 18.69
C ALA A 104 3.23 -2.91 18.95
N THR A 105 2.80 -4.03 18.36
CA THR A 105 3.35 -5.38 18.66
C THR A 105 3.66 -6.21 17.43
N ALA A 106 3.20 -5.81 16.23
CA ALA A 106 3.45 -6.57 15.01
C ALA A 106 4.95 -6.84 14.80
N ASP A 107 5.29 -8.08 14.46
CA ASP A 107 6.65 -8.45 14.04
C ASP A 107 6.94 -7.98 12.61
N TYR A 108 5.90 -7.93 11.78
CA TYR A 108 5.98 -7.52 10.38
C TYR A 108 5.00 -6.39 10.10
N VAL A 109 5.49 -5.28 9.55
CA VAL A 109 4.66 -4.12 9.18
C VAL A 109 4.81 -3.82 7.70
N THR A 110 3.69 -3.68 6.99
CA THR A 110 3.70 -3.42 5.55
C THR A 110 2.90 -2.18 5.19
N TYR A 111 3.54 -1.21 4.53
CA TYR A 111 2.89 -0.01 4.00
C TYR A 111 2.56 -0.22 2.52
N LEU A 112 1.27 -0.09 2.17
CA LEU A 112 0.82 -0.07 0.78
C LEU A 112 0.72 1.37 0.31
N VAL A 113 1.57 1.75 -0.65
CA VAL A 113 1.69 3.12 -1.18
C VAL A 113 1.05 3.18 -2.59
N PRO A 114 -0.05 3.91 -2.76
CA PRO A 114 -0.85 3.87 -3.98
C PRO A 114 -0.31 4.78 -5.08
N GLY A 115 -0.82 4.59 -6.30
CA GLY A 115 -0.55 5.43 -7.45
C GLY A 115 -1.51 6.62 -7.63
N MET A 116 -1.55 7.13 -8.86
CA MET A 116 -2.51 8.16 -9.28
C MET A 116 -3.97 7.70 -9.07
N PHE A 117 -4.89 8.65 -8.92
CA PHE A 117 -6.33 8.41 -8.72
C PHE A 117 -6.76 7.73 -7.42
N PHE A 118 -5.87 7.46 -6.49
CA PHE A 118 -6.20 6.92 -5.16
C PHE A 118 -6.72 8.00 -4.20
N THR A 119 -7.84 8.63 -4.55
CA THR A 119 -8.55 9.55 -3.64
C THR A 119 -9.33 8.75 -2.58
N ILE A 120 -9.40 9.27 -1.36
CA ILE A 120 -10.11 8.60 -0.25
C ILE A 120 -11.56 8.28 -0.61
N GLU A 121 -12.25 9.25 -1.21
CA GLU A 121 -13.67 9.17 -1.53
C GLU A 121 -14.04 7.93 -2.33
N ASN A 122 -13.18 7.51 -3.27
CA ASN A 122 -13.50 6.42 -4.19
C ASN A 122 -12.62 5.19 -3.98
N GLN A 123 -11.49 5.29 -3.29
CA GLN A 123 -10.48 4.22 -3.27
C GLN A 123 -10.11 3.75 -1.86
N MET A 124 -10.57 4.40 -0.78
CA MET A 124 -10.20 3.96 0.57
C MET A 124 -10.66 2.53 0.87
N GLY A 125 -11.92 2.20 0.53
CA GLY A 125 -12.45 0.84 0.72
C GLY A 125 -11.66 -0.23 -0.06
N ASP A 126 -11.38 0.01 -1.34
CA ASP A 126 -10.61 -0.91 -2.18
C ASP A 126 -9.17 -1.08 -1.67
N TRP A 127 -8.54 0.01 -1.22
CA TRP A 127 -7.17 0.00 -0.69
C TRP A 127 -7.06 -0.69 0.68
N VAL A 128 -8.04 -0.49 1.58
CA VAL A 128 -8.17 -1.31 2.80
C VAL A 128 -8.40 -2.77 2.44
N GLY A 129 -9.21 -3.06 1.42
CA GLY A 129 -9.42 -4.42 0.94
C GLY A 129 -8.13 -5.08 0.43
N ALA A 130 -7.29 -4.35 -0.30
CA ALA A 130 -5.97 -4.82 -0.73
C ALA A 130 -5.04 -5.09 0.46
N ALA A 131 -4.99 -4.17 1.43
CA ALA A 131 -4.21 -4.36 2.64
C ALA A 131 -4.72 -5.52 3.50
N GLY A 132 -6.03 -5.77 3.54
CA GLY A 132 -6.64 -6.91 4.22
C GLY A 132 -6.31 -8.24 3.57
N ARG A 133 -6.38 -8.32 2.23
CA ARG A 133 -5.91 -9.51 1.50
C ARG A 133 -4.45 -9.83 1.78
N LEU A 134 -3.59 -8.80 1.78
CA LEU A 134 -2.18 -8.97 2.12
C LEU A 134 -2.01 -9.43 3.57
N TYR A 135 -2.74 -8.83 4.51
CA TYR A 135 -2.73 -9.22 5.92
C TYR A 135 -3.09 -10.70 6.12
N ASP A 136 -4.18 -11.15 5.50
CA ASP A 136 -4.64 -12.53 5.59
C ASP A 136 -3.61 -13.48 4.98
N GLU A 137 -3.10 -13.17 3.78
CA GLU A 137 -2.12 -14.03 3.11
C GLU A 137 -0.78 -14.08 3.86
N GLN A 138 -0.35 -12.99 4.51
CA GLN A 138 0.83 -13.01 5.38
C GLN A 138 0.62 -13.94 6.59
N LEU A 139 -0.56 -13.93 7.22
CA LEU A 139 -0.87 -14.84 8.32
C LEU A 139 -0.89 -16.30 7.87
N GLU A 140 -1.48 -16.59 6.72
CA GLU A 140 -1.50 -17.94 6.13
C GLU A 140 -0.07 -18.46 5.87
N TRP A 141 0.81 -17.63 5.33
CA TRP A 141 2.21 -18.03 5.12
C TRP A 141 2.99 -18.20 6.42
N LEU A 142 2.76 -17.36 7.43
CA LEU A 142 3.38 -17.52 8.75
C LEU A 142 2.94 -18.83 9.41
N ASP A 143 1.65 -19.18 9.35
CA ASP A 143 1.15 -20.46 9.83
C ASP A 143 1.75 -21.64 9.06
N TYR A 144 1.82 -21.54 7.74
CA TYR A 144 2.44 -22.56 6.89
C TYR A 144 3.90 -22.82 7.29
N PHE A 145 4.73 -21.77 7.43
CA PHE A 145 6.12 -21.93 7.82
C PHE A 145 6.30 -22.34 9.29
N GLY A 146 5.40 -21.91 10.17
CA GLY A 146 5.38 -22.32 11.58
C GLY A 146 5.08 -23.81 11.74
N SER A 147 4.10 -24.31 10.98
CA SER A 147 3.68 -25.72 10.99
C SER A 147 4.67 -26.65 10.27
N SER A 148 5.32 -26.18 9.20
CA SER A 148 6.27 -26.97 8.41
C SER A 148 7.67 -27.07 9.02
N GLY A 149 7.98 -26.21 10.00
CA GLY A 149 9.31 -26.06 10.60
C GLY A 149 9.72 -27.13 11.63
N GLY A 150 8.96 -28.23 11.75
CA GLY A 150 9.33 -29.35 12.62
C GLY A 150 9.59 -28.93 14.07
N SER A 151 8.70 -28.11 14.66
CA SER A 151 8.82 -27.75 16.07
C SER A 151 8.48 -28.97 16.93
N THR A 152 9.52 -29.59 17.47
CA THR A 152 9.43 -30.45 18.65
C THR A 152 8.58 -29.73 19.71
N ALA A 153 7.54 -30.39 20.19
CA ALA A 153 6.71 -29.91 21.30
C ALA A 153 7.60 -29.36 22.43
N GLY A 154 7.64 -28.03 22.59
CA GLY A 154 8.44 -27.38 23.64
C GLY A 154 9.13 -26.06 23.32
N SER A 155 9.04 -25.48 22.11
CA SER A 155 9.50 -24.09 21.92
C SER A 155 8.34 -23.10 22.06
N ASP A 156 8.30 -22.42 23.20
CA ASP A 156 7.51 -21.20 23.48
C ASP A 156 7.91 -20.06 22.52
N ARG A 157 7.62 -20.19 21.22
CA ARG A 157 7.70 -19.05 20.30
C ARG A 157 6.29 -18.53 20.15
N ASP A 158 6.06 -17.33 20.69
CA ASP A 158 4.84 -16.58 20.42
C ASP A 158 4.59 -16.54 18.90
N PRO A 159 3.34 -16.76 18.45
CA PRO A 159 3.01 -16.71 17.04
C PRO A 159 3.39 -15.33 16.48
N LYS A 160 4.10 -15.32 15.35
CA LYS A 160 4.48 -14.08 14.68
C LYS A 160 3.24 -13.33 14.21
N THR A 161 3.25 -12.02 14.39
CA THR A 161 2.11 -11.15 14.14
C THR A 161 2.41 -10.16 13.02
N VAL A 162 1.37 -9.70 12.33
CA VAL A 162 1.49 -8.81 11.17
C VAL A 162 0.60 -7.58 11.34
N ALA A 163 0.98 -6.49 10.69
CA ALA A 163 0.11 -5.35 10.47
C ALA A 163 0.31 -4.77 9.07
N THR A 164 -0.78 -4.51 8.36
CA THR A 164 -0.74 -3.84 7.05
C THR A 164 -1.35 -2.45 7.16
N VAL A 165 -0.80 -1.50 6.42
CA VAL A 165 -1.21 -0.09 6.42
C VAL A 165 -1.68 0.28 5.02
N ALA A 166 -2.99 0.41 4.86
CA ALA A 166 -3.60 1.01 3.68
C ALA A 166 -3.37 2.52 3.75
N TRP A 167 -2.30 2.99 3.11
CA TRP A 167 -1.79 4.35 3.28
C TRP A 167 -2.15 5.23 2.08
N ILE A 168 -3.04 6.21 2.28
CA ILE A 168 -3.29 7.33 1.35
C ILE A 168 -2.80 8.60 2.06
N GLY A 169 -1.48 8.72 2.22
CA GLY A 169 -0.87 9.77 3.05
C GLY A 169 -0.39 11.01 2.29
N TYR A 170 -0.67 11.09 0.99
CA TYR A 170 -0.34 12.25 0.15
C TYR A 170 -1.45 12.46 -0.89
N HIS A 171 -1.49 13.66 -1.48
CA HIS A 171 -2.38 13.94 -2.59
C HIS A 171 -1.89 13.19 -3.83
N THR A 172 -2.58 12.11 -4.18
CA THR A 172 -2.27 11.35 -5.39
C THR A 172 -2.61 12.19 -6.62
N PRO A 173 -1.80 12.18 -7.67
CA PRO A 173 -2.10 12.94 -8.87
C PRO A 173 -3.32 12.36 -9.61
N ASN A 174 -3.88 13.18 -10.49
CA ASN A 174 -4.85 12.79 -11.51
C ASN A 174 -4.25 13.08 -12.91
N LEU A 175 -5.01 12.86 -13.98
CA LEU A 175 -4.50 13.05 -15.35
C LEU A 175 -3.93 14.45 -15.65
N THR A 176 -4.37 15.51 -14.95
CA THR A 176 -3.92 16.87 -15.24
C THR A 176 -2.57 17.22 -14.63
N ASN A 177 -2.12 16.48 -13.61
CA ASN A 177 -0.87 16.75 -12.90
C ASN A 177 0.03 15.52 -12.71
N VAL A 178 -0.34 14.35 -13.23
CA VAL A 178 0.47 13.12 -13.14
C VAL A 178 1.85 13.23 -13.78
N GLY A 179 2.04 14.15 -14.73
CA GLY A 179 3.36 14.42 -15.31
C GLY A 179 4.28 15.27 -14.41
N GLY A 180 3.76 15.87 -13.34
CA GLY A 180 4.55 16.65 -12.38
C GLY A 180 5.14 15.78 -11.29
N ILE A 181 6.25 16.23 -10.68
CA ILE A 181 6.93 15.53 -9.56
C ILE A 181 6.42 15.97 -8.18
N GLN A 182 5.66 17.07 -8.10
CA GLN A 182 5.32 17.73 -6.84
C GLN A 182 4.50 16.83 -5.90
N ASN A 183 3.61 15.99 -6.46
CA ASN A 183 2.87 15.03 -5.66
C ASN A 183 3.80 13.92 -5.12
N ALA A 184 4.87 13.58 -5.83
CA ALA A 184 5.86 12.61 -5.38
C ALA A 184 6.77 13.21 -4.30
N ASP A 185 7.12 14.50 -4.39
CA ASP A 185 7.78 15.24 -3.30
C ASP A 185 6.94 15.21 -2.01
N GLU A 186 5.64 15.45 -2.13
CA GLU A 186 4.71 15.37 -0.99
C GLU A 186 4.65 13.95 -0.42
N GLY A 187 4.53 12.94 -1.29
CA GLY A 187 4.52 11.53 -0.91
C GLY A 187 5.82 11.09 -0.26
N ARG A 188 6.97 11.55 -0.77
CA ARG A 188 8.31 11.33 -0.24
C ARG A 188 8.38 11.77 1.21
N ASP A 189 8.04 13.04 1.46
CA ASP A 189 8.13 13.64 2.79
C ASP A 189 7.17 12.96 3.78
N ALA A 190 5.94 12.69 3.33
CA ALA A 190 4.92 12.05 4.16
C ALA A 190 5.26 10.60 4.51
N LEU A 191 5.78 9.82 3.56
CA LEU A 191 6.15 8.42 3.78
C LEU A 191 7.37 8.32 4.71
N ALA A 192 8.40 9.15 4.49
CA ALA A 192 9.57 9.21 5.36
C ALA A 192 9.17 9.55 6.80
N SER A 193 8.30 10.53 6.99
CA SER A 193 7.77 10.91 8.30
C SER A 193 7.00 9.76 8.98
N ALA A 194 6.14 9.07 8.22
CA ALA A 194 5.34 7.96 8.74
C ALA A 194 6.20 6.78 9.24
N ILE A 195 7.18 6.35 8.45
CA ILE A 195 8.05 5.21 8.79
C ILE A 195 8.98 5.59 9.95
N LYS A 196 9.59 6.78 9.93
CA LYS A 196 10.41 7.28 11.05
C LYS A 196 9.60 7.41 12.34
N GLY A 197 8.33 7.78 12.22
CA GLY A 197 7.38 7.80 13.33
C GLY A 197 7.20 6.42 13.96
N LEU A 198 6.98 5.39 13.14
CA LEU A 198 6.89 4.00 13.59
C LEU A 198 8.19 3.54 14.27
N GLN A 199 9.34 3.74 13.62
CA GLN A 199 10.66 3.33 14.13
C GLN A 199 11.01 4.02 15.45
N SER A 200 10.69 5.31 15.57
CA SER A 200 10.86 6.05 16.83
C SER A 200 10.08 5.42 18.00
N ILE A 201 8.79 5.11 17.78
CA ILE A 201 7.92 4.48 18.79
C ILE A 201 8.38 3.06 19.12
N ARG A 202 8.93 2.34 18.14
CA ARG A 202 9.36 0.93 18.23
C ARG A 202 10.88 0.77 18.35
N SER A 203 11.62 1.82 18.73
CA SER A 203 13.11 1.83 18.69
C SER A 203 13.81 0.75 19.52
N GLY A 204 13.14 0.18 20.53
CA GLY A 204 13.67 -0.94 21.33
C GLY A 204 13.35 -2.33 20.77
N ASP A 205 12.48 -2.42 19.75
CA ASP A 205 11.95 -3.66 19.17
C ASP A 205 11.35 -3.33 17.79
N GLU A 206 12.19 -2.91 16.85
CA GLU A 206 11.71 -2.50 15.53
C GLU A 206 11.13 -3.71 14.77
N PRO A 207 9.95 -3.57 14.14
CA PRO A 207 9.42 -4.62 13.28
C PRO A 207 10.22 -4.73 11.97
N TYR A 208 10.06 -5.85 11.27
CA TYR A 208 10.44 -5.94 9.87
C TYR A 208 9.49 -5.07 9.03
N VAL A 209 10.00 -3.99 8.44
CA VAL A 209 9.22 -3.01 7.69
C VAL A 209 9.37 -3.24 6.18
N THR A 210 8.22 -3.40 5.51
CA THR A 210 8.15 -3.47 4.05
C THR A 210 7.34 -2.32 3.48
N VAL A 211 7.80 -1.76 2.37
CA VAL A 211 7.02 -0.85 1.53
C VAL A 211 6.65 -1.56 0.24
N VAL A 212 5.34 -1.66 -0.05
CA VAL A 212 4.82 -2.12 -1.33
C VAL A 212 4.24 -0.90 -2.05
N ALA A 213 4.91 -0.44 -3.10
CA ALA A 213 4.58 0.80 -3.77
C ALA A 213 4.19 0.59 -5.23
N HIS A 214 3.07 1.21 -5.62
CA HIS A 214 2.47 1.08 -6.94
C HIS A 214 2.56 2.37 -7.72
N SER A 215 2.91 2.27 -9.01
CA SER A 215 2.78 3.38 -9.96
C SER A 215 3.46 4.64 -9.45
N TYR A 216 2.79 5.79 -9.48
CA TYR A 216 3.31 7.06 -8.98
C TYR A 216 3.77 7.01 -7.51
N GLY A 217 3.14 6.17 -6.66
CA GLY A 217 3.57 5.95 -5.29
C GLY A 217 4.93 5.28 -5.18
N SER A 218 5.34 4.51 -6.19
CA SER A 218 6.68 3.94 -6.28
C SER A 218 7.76 5.01 -6.46
N THR A 219 7.49 6.09 -7.21
CA THR A 219 8.40 7.24 -7.33
C THR A 219 8.56 7.95 -5.98
N ALA A 220 7.46 8.19 -5.27
CA ALA A 220 7.50 8.77 -3.93
C ALA A 220 8.29 7.90 -2.93
N ALA A 221 8.10 6.57 -2.97
CA ALA A 221 8.82 5.63 -2.13
C ALA A 221 10.32 5.58 -2.45
N LEU A 222 10.68 5.52 -3.74
CA LEU A 222 12.07 5.57 -4.18
C LEU A 222 12.76 6.87 -3.72
N MET A 223 12.10 8.02 -3.90
CA MET A 223 12.61 9.30 -3.42
C MET A 223 12.78 9.30 -1.89
N ALA A 224 11.82 8.75 -1.14
CA ALA A 224 11.90 8.74 0.33
C ALA A 224 13.11 7.93 0.81
N LEU A 225 13.30 6.76 0.21
CA LEU A 225 14.38 5.83 0.54
C LEU A 225 15.75 6.26 -0.01
N THR A 226 15.80 7.29 -0.86
CA THR A 226 17.06 7.86 -1.36
C THR A 226 17.46 9.13 -0.59
N GLU A 227 16.47 9.98 -0.27
CA GLU A 227 16.73 11.35 0.18
C GLU A 227 16.68 11.53 1.70
N TYR A 228 16.06 10.60 2.43
CA TYR A 228 15.92 10.68 3.89
C TYR A 228 16.67 9.56 4.60
N ASP A 229 17.21 9.89 5.76
CA ASP A 229 17.90 8.97 6.66
C ASP A 229 16.89 8.17 7.51
N PHE A 230 16.43 7.06 6.94
CA PHE A 230 15.73 5.94 7.56
C PHE A 230 15.88 4.71 6.66
N GLU A 231 15.76 3.51 7.23
CA GLU A 231 15.93 2.27 6.49
C GLU A 231 14.69 1.38 6.59
N VAL A 232 14.38 0.61 5.55
CA VAL A 232 13.36 -0.45 5.58
C VAL A 232 13.98 -1.80 5.24
N ASP A 233 13.32 -2.89 5.62
CA ASP A 233 13.83 -4.24 5.40
C ASP A 233 13.59 -4.74 3.98
N ALA A 234 12.51 -4.29 3.34
CA ALA A 234 12.23 -4.60 1.95
C ALA A 234 11.40 -3.53 1.23
N LEU A 235 11.60 -3.47 -0.08
CA LEU A 235 10.85 -2.63 -0.99
C LEU A 235 10.34 -3.47 -2.17
N ALA A 236 9.03 -3.46 -2.42
CA ALA A 236 8.43 -4.04 -3.61
C ALA A 236 7.82 -2.92 -4.48
N LEU A 237 8.25 -2.84 -5.74
CA LEU A 237 7.82 -1.84 -6.71
C LEU A 237 7.02 -2.53 -7.80
N VAL A 238 5.84 -2.02 -8.12
CA VAL A 238 5.04 -2.53 -9.25
C VAL A 238 4.49 -1.39 -10.11
N GLY A 239 4.54 -1.58 -11.43
CA GLY A 239 4.08 -0.57 -12.38
C GLY A 239 4.86 0.75 -12.28
N SER A 240 6.14 0.72 -11.90
CA SER A 240 6.87 1.93 -11.51
C SER A 240 7.27 2.82 -12.70
N PRO A 241 7.00 4.14 -12.69
CA PRO A 241 7.57 5.07 -13.68
C PRO A 241 9.02 5.50 -13.37
N GLY A 242 9.65 4.90 -12.35
CA GLY A 242 11.04 5.18 -11.96
C GLY A 242 11.22 6.40 -11.06
N SER A 243 12.48 6.76 -10.82
CA SER A 243 12.91 7.95 -10.07
C SER A 243 14.35 8.33 -10.44
N ALA A 244 14.90 9.38 -9.83
CA ALA A 244 16.30 9.76 -10.05
C ALA A 244 17.33 8.73 -9.51
N ALA A 245 16.93 7.87 -8.56
CA ALA A 245 17.80 6.83 -7.99
C ALA A 245 18.19 5.83 -9.08
N LYS A 246 19.47 5.51 -9.23
CA LYS A 246 19.97 4.73 -10.38
C LYS A 246 20.20 3.26 -10.09
N SER A 247 20.27 2.90 -8.82
CA SER A 247 20.48 1.51 -8.40
C SER A 247 19.98 1.28 -6.99
N VAL A 248 19.79 0.00 -6.64
CA VAL A 248 19.44 -0.43 -5.29
C VAL A 248 20.47 0.00 -4.24
N ALA A 249 21.72 0.27 -4.63
CA ALA A 249 22.77 0.72 -3.71
C ALA A 249 22.61 2.19 -3.26
N GLU A 250 21.75 2.96 -3.94
CA GLU A 250 21.39 4.33 -3.54
C GLU A 250 20.19 4.37 -2.59
N LEU A 251 19.53 3.22 -2.36
CA LEU A 251 18.35 3.11 -1.52
C LEU A 251 18.73 2.66 -0.11
N HIS A 252 18.13 3.29 0.90
CA HIS A 252 18.17 2.84 2.29
C HIS A 252 17.23 1.64 2.50
N VAL A 253 17.57 0.53 1.85
CA VAL A 253 16.86 -0.76 1.97
C VAL A 253 17.88 -1.84 2.37
N ARG A 254 17.62 -2.52 3.49
CA ARG A 254 18.54 -3.54 4.04
C ARG A 254 18.86 -4.61 3.01
N ASP A 255 20.13 -4.97 2.93
CA ASP A 255 20.65 -6.01 2.05
C ASP A 255 20.24 -5.86 0.57
N ALA A 256 19.93 -4.63 0.13
CA ALA A 256 19.36 -4.35 -1.18
C ALA A 256 18.14 -5.25 -1.50
N ASN A 257 17.27 -5.50 -0.51
CA ASN A 257 16.04 -6.27 -0.64
C ASN A 257 14.95 -5.50 -1.40
N VAL A 258 15.25 -5.18 -2.65
CA VAL A 258 14.39 -4.46 -3.57
C VAL A 258 13.89 -5.41 -4.63
N PHE A 259 12.58 -5.42 -4.84
CA PHE A 259 11.88 -6.27 -5.78
C PHE A 259 11.09 -5.40 -6.76
N VAL A 260 11.03 -5.81 -8.02
CA VAL A 260 10.33 -5.07 -9.08
C VAL A 260 9.50 -6.01 -9.95
N GLY A 261 8.22 -5.70 -10.12
CA GLY A 261 7.29 -6.46 -10.94
C GLY A 261 6.61 -5.60 -12.01
N GLU A 262 6.53 -6.14 -13.23
CA GLU A 262 5.96 -5.44 -14.40
C GLU A 262 4.97 -6.35 -15.11
N ALA A 263 3.69 -6.02 -15.00
CA ALA A 263 2.62 -6.78 -15.62
C ALA A 263 2.67 -6.61 -17.15
N PRO A 264 2.37 -7.67 -17.91
CA PRO A 264 2.11 -7.53 -19.34
C PRO A 264 1.07 -6.45 -19.59
N TRP A 265 1.28 -5.65 -20.64
CA TRP A 265 0.39 -4.54 -21.03
C TRP A 265 0.32 -3.38 -20.03
N ASP A 266 1.19 -3.34 -19.01
CA ASP A 266 1.39 -2.13 -18.23
C ASP A 266 2.23 -1.12 -19.04
N PRO A 267 1.67 0.05 -19.43
CA PRO A 267 2.39 1.03 -20.23
C PRO A 267 3.41 1.85 -19.42
N ILE A 268 3.43 1.72 -18.09
CA ILE A 268 4.18 2.61 -17.20
C ILE A 268 5.65 2.19 -16.98
N PRO A 269 5.98 0.93 -16.65
CA PRO A 269 7.36 0.54 -16.31
C PRO A 269 8.43 0.97 -17.31
N ASN A 270 8.17 0.72 -18.59
CA ASN A 270 9.11 1.01 -19.67
C ASN A 270 9.19 2.50 -20.06
N SER A 271 8.48 3.38 -19.36
CA SER A 271 8.51 4.82 -19.65
C SER A 271 9.75 5.51 -19.08
N ALA A 272 10.30 5.01 -17.96
CA ALA A 272 11.38 5.69 -17.22
C ALA A 272 11.07 7.20 -17.02
N TYR A 273 9.78 7.54 -16.86
CA TYR A 273 9.28 8.91 -16.99
C TYR A 273 9.92 9.86 -15.97
N PHE A 274 10.14 9.39 -14.74
CA PHE A 274 10.76 10.19 -13.67
C PHE A 274 12.25 9.87 -13.45
N GLY A 275 12.86 9.04 -14.29
CA GLY A 275 14.27 8.72 -14.23
C GLY A 275 14.55 7.24 -14.49
N SER A 276 15.50 6.66 -13.75
CA SER A 276 15.93 5.28 -13.97
C SER A 276 14.81 4.27 -13.73
N ASP A 277 14.76 3.28 -14.62
CA ASP A 277 13.84 2.15 -14.58
C ASP A 277 14.31 1.11 -13.54
N PRO A 278 13.54 0.85 -12.47
CA PRO A 278 13.85 -0.16 -11.47
C PRO A 278 13.89 -1.60 -12.02
N GLY A 279 13.20 -1.86 -13.14
CA GLY A 279 13.18 -3.15 -13.84
C GLY A 279 14.45 -3.43 -14.65
N SER A 280 15.25 -2.39 -14.92
CA SER A 280 16.49 -2.53 -15.69
C SER A 280 17.52 -3.38 -14.94
N ALA A 281 18.24 -4.23 -15.68
CA ALA A 281 19.27 -5.11 -15.09
C ALA A 281 20.38 -4.32 -14.36
N SER A 282 20.72 -3.12 -14.84
CA SER A 282 21.71 -2.25 -14.20
C SER A 282 21.24 -1.64 -12.88
N TYR A 283 19.93 -1.63 -12.61
CA TYR A 283 19.38 -1.12 -11.36
C TYR A 283 19.70 -2.05 -10.18
N GLY A 284 19.73 -3.37 -10.43
CA GLY A 284 20.06 -4.38 -9.43
C GLY A 284 18.88 -4.86 -8.56
N ALA A 285 17.64 -4.49 -8.88
CA ALA A 285 16.46 -5.03 -8.20
C ALA A 285 16.21 -6.49 -8.59
N LYS A 286 15.63 -7.26 -7.66
CA LYS A 286 15.21 -8.64 -7.88
C LYS A 286 13.90 -8.65 -8.66
N VAL A 287 13.83 -9.43 -9.73
CA VAL A 287 12.58 -9.54 -10.51
C VAL A 287 11.51 -10.25 -9.69
N LEU A 288 10.33 -9.65 -9.62
CA LEU A 288 9.12 -10.16 -8.97
C LEU A 288 8.17 -10.68 -10.05
N GLY A 289 7.84 -11.97 -9.99
CA GLY A 289 6.89 -12.59 -10.90
C GLY A 289 5.48 -12.05 -10.73
N VAL A 290 4.85 -11.65 -11.84
CA VAL A 290 3.49 -11.08 -11.86
C VAL A 290 2.62 -11.67 -12.99
N THR A 291 3.13 -12.62 -13.74
CA THR A 291 2.50 -13.14 -14.97
C THR A 291 1.64 -14.38 -14.72
N GLY A 292 1.63 -14.88 -13.49
CA GLY A 292 1.03 -16.15 -13.12
C GLY A 292 2.06 -17.27 -13.21
N ALA A 293 1.99 -18.18 -12.25
CA ALA A 293 2.91 -19.31 -12.13
C ALA A 293 2.25 -20.45 -11.34
N ALA A 294 2.89 -21.61 -11.30
CA ALA A 294 2.66 -22.53 -10.20
C ALA A 294 3.46 -22.04 -8.99
N ASP A 295 2.82 -21.98 -7.82
CA ASP A 295 3.47 -21.64 -6.56
C ASP A 295 4.60 -22.64 -6.30
N THR A 296 5.81 -22.13 -6.09
CA THR A 296 7.02 -22.95 -5.92
C THR A 296 7.04 -23.75 -4.62
N ILE A 297 6.18 -23.41 -3.67
CA ILE A 297 6.06 -24.07 -2.37
C ILE A 297 4.85 -25.01 -2.37
N THR A 298 3.67 -24.52 -2.73
CA THR A 298 2.42 -25.28 -2.59
C THR A 298 2.00 -26.02 -3.86
N GLY A 299 2.56 -25.66 -5.02
CA GLY A 299 2.14 -26.15 -6.33
C GLY A 299 0.81 -25.59 -6.82
N ALA A 300 0.15 -24.72 -6.04
CA ALA A 300 -1.11 -24.10 -6.41
C ALA A 300 -0.95 -23.18 -7.64
N ARG A 301 -1.99 -23.04 -8.44
CA ARG A 301 -1.98 -22.12 -9.58
C ARG A 301 -2.19 -20.69 -9.11
N LEU A 302 -1.26 -19.80 -9.44
CA LEU A 302 -1.35 -18.35 -9.22
C LEU A 302 -1.79 -17.66 -10.52
N LEU A 303 -2.67 -16.67 -10.39
CA LEU A 303 -3.13 -15.86 -11.51
C LEU A 303 -2.07 -14.80 -11.89
N GLY A 304 -2.03 -14.42 -13.16
CA GLY A 304 -1.25 -13.28 -13.60
C GLY A 304 -2.02 -11.98 -13.40
N SER A 305 -1.29 -10.92 -13.09
CA SER A 305 -1.77 -9.53 -13.22
C SER A 305 -1.62 -9.10 -14.68
N SER A 306 -2.67 -8.52 -15.26
CA SER A 306 -2.65 -7.93 -16.59
C SER A 306 -2.93 -6.44 -16.53
N GLY A 307 -2.02 -5.64 -17.08
CA GLY A 307 -2.13 -4.18 -17.06
C GLY A 307 -1.88 -3.56 -15.67
N HIS A 308 -2.09 -2.25 -15.61
CA HIS A 308 -1.48 -1.42 -14.57
C HIS A 308 -2.10 -1.56 -13.16
N ASN A 309 -3.34 -2.04 -13.03
CA ASN A 309 -4.07 -1.98 -11.76
C ASN A 309 -4.32 -3.36 -11.12
N GLU A 310 -3.87 -4.45 -11.74
CA GLU A 310 -4.21 -5.82 -11.31
C GLU A 310 -3.20 -6.44 -10.33
N TYR A 311 -2.18 -5.70 -9.89
CA TYR A 311 -1.13 -6.22 -9.00
C TYR A 311 -1.63 -6.63 -7.61
N PHE A 312 -2.77 -6.10 -7.15
CA PHE A 312 -3.32 -6.36 -5.82
C PHE A 312 -4.60 -7.22 -5.86
N SER A 313 -4.84 -7.90 -6.98
CA SER A 313 -5.97 -8.81 -7.13
C SER A 313 -5.76 -10.09 -6.31
N PRO A 314 -6.81 -10.66 -5.71
CA PRO A 314 -6.69 -11.90 -4.95
C PRO A 314 -6.20 -13.08 -5.81
N GLY A 315 -5.35 -13.93 -5.23
CA GLY A 315 -4.85 -15.15 -5.87
C GLY A 315 -3.84 -14.92 -7.01
N THR A 316 -3.34 -13.70 -7.19
CA THR A 316 -2.29 -13.43 -8.16
C THR A 316 -0.90 -13.76 -7.63
N GLU A 317 0.02 -14.02 -8.55
CA GLU A 317 1.44 -14.21 -8.25
C GLU A 317 2.05 -13.00 -7.54
N SER A 318 1.63 -11.80 -7.94
CA SER A 318 2.02 -10.52 -7.34
C SER A 318 1.63 -10.43 -5.86
N MET A 319 0.37 -10.70 -5.51
CA MET A 319 -0.09 -10.64 -4.12
C MET A 319 0.65 -11.65 -3.24
N ARG A 320 0.82 -12.87 -3.75
CA ARG A 320 1.59 -13.92 -3.08
C ARG A 320 3.04 -13.52 -2.83
N ASN A 321 3.68 -12.91 -3.81
CA ASN A 321 5.05 -12.43 -3.66
C ASN A 321 5.13 -11.27 -2.67
N PHE A 322 4.16 -10.34 -2.66
CA PHE A 322 4.10 -9.28 -1.64
C PHE A 322 4.00 -9.85 -0.23
N ALA A 323 3.16 -10.87 -0.02
CA ALA A 323 3.00 -11.50 1.28
C ALA A 323 4.34 -12.06 1.80
N LEU A 324 5.06 -12.81 0.95
CA LEU A 324 6.34 -13.41 1.33
C LEU A 324 7.46 -12.38 1.53
N ILE A 325 7.58 -11.37 0.67
CA ILE A 325 8.53 -10.27 0.86
C ILE A 325 8.28 -9.61 2.22
N SER A 326 7.01 -9.41 2.53
CA SER A 326 6.56 -8.68 3.72
C SER A 326 6.72 -9.44 5.03
N ILE A 327 7.03 -10.74 4.98
CA ILE A 327 7.35 -11.56 6.16
C ILE A 327 8.82 -12.04 6.18
N GLY A 328 9.70 -11.38 5.42
CA GLY A 328 11.13 -11.73 5.36
C GLY A 328 11.41 -13.07 4.68
N LYS A 329 10.54 -13.47 3.75
CA LYS A 329 10.61 -14.73 2.98
C LYS A 329 10.90 -14.48 1.50
N GLY A 330 11.61 -13.39 1.20
CA GLY A 330 11.94 -12.95 -0.15
C GLY A 330 12.67 -13.98 -1.01
N GLN A 331 13.37 -14.95 -0.41
CA GLN A 331 14.02 -16.06 -1.12
C GLN A 331 13.04 -17.00 -1.83
N PHE A 332 11.75 -16.96 -1.48
CA PHE A 332 10.71 -17.77 -2.10
C PHE A 332 9.91 -17.01 -3.16
N VAL A 333 10.20 -15.73 -3.37
CA VAL A 333 9.58 -14.93 -4.44
C VAL A 333 9.86 -15.59 -5.78
N THR A 334 8.82 -15.71 -6.60
CA THR A 334 8.99 -16.21 -7.96
C THR A 334 9.69 -15.16 -8.81
N GLY A 335 10.67 -15.58 -9.60
CA GLY A 335 11.31 -14.71 -10.59
C GLY A 335 10.46 -14.61 -11.84
N GLY A 336 10.08 -13.39 -12.23
CA GLY A 336 9.45 -13.16 -13.53
C GLY A 336 10.44 -13.42 -14.66
N ALA A 337 9.98 -13.94 -15.80
CA ALA A 337 10.75 -13.83 -17.03
C ALA A 337 10.76 -12.34 -17.44
N PRO A 338 11.91 -11.73 -17.78
CA PRO A 338 11.93 -10.35 -18.24
C PRO A 338 11.03 -10.23 -19.47
N VAL A 339 10.07 -9.31 -19.42
CA VAL A 339 9.18 -9.00 -20.55
C VAL A 339 10.03 -8.27 -21.59
N VAL A 340 10.70 -9.02 -22.45
CA VAL A 340 11.32 -8.46 -23.66
C VAL A 340 10.16 -8.16 -24.63
N MET A 341 9.58 -6.96 -24.53
CA MET A 341 8.73 -6.47 -25.61
C MET A 341 9.57 -6.38 -26.88
N ALA A 342 9.24 -7.21 -27.86
CA ALA A 342 9.86 -7.18 -29.18
C ALA A 342 9.76 -5.76 -29.75
N LYS A 343 10.91 -5.13 -29.98
CA LYS A 343 11.01 -3.86 -30.70
C LYS A 343 10.37 -4.05 -32.07
N ALA A 344 9.18 -3.48 -32.28
CA ALA A 344 8.67 -3.23 -33.61
C ALA A 344 9.52 -2.12 -34.25
N TYR A 345 10.72 -2.48 -34.72
CA TYR A 345 11.41 -1.70 -35.74
C TYR A 345 10.61 -1.83 -37.04
N GLY A 346 9.72 -0.88 -37.27
CA GLY A 346 9.04 -0.68 -38.54
C GLY A 346 9.51 0.62 -39.18
N SER A 347 10.78 0.72 -39.55
CA SER A 347 11.25 1.72 -40.49
C SER A 347 11.35 1.10 -41.87
N SER A 348 10.45 1.45 -42.79
CA SER A 348 10.81 1.68 -44.19
C SER A 348 9.69 2.37 -44.98
N LYS A 349 10.05 3.56 -45.51
CA LYS A 349 9.63 4.23 -46.76
C LYS A 349 8.17 4.57 -46.97
#